data_AF-A0A966I712-F1
#
_entry.id   AF-A0A966I712-F1
#
_cell.length_a   1.000
_cell.length_b   1.000
_cell.length_c   1.000
_cell.angle_alpha   90.00
_cell.angle_beta   90.00
_cell.angle_gamma   90.00
#
_symmetry.space_group_name_H-M   'P 1'
#
loop_
_entity.id
_entity.type
_entity.pdbx_description
1 polymer ?
#
loop_
_entity_poly.entity_id
_entity_poly.type
_entity_poly.pdbx_seq_one_letter_code
_entity_poly.pdbx_strand_id
1 'polypeptide(L)' 'AKAGSEDGHPLIGGSIIVDPDGNVVAKASSEADELIVHACDMDACNFGKSTIFDFARHRRIEHYTRISTQTGVVRPD' A
#
# COMPACT_ATOMS: atom_id res chain seq x y z
N ALA A 1 -6.60 -5.83 12.77
CA ALA A 1 -7.64 -5.47 11.78
C ALA A 1 -8.98 -6.02 12.25
N LYS A 2 -10.08 -5.69 11.55
CA LYS A 2 -11.39 -6.30 11.79
C LYS A 2 -11.62 -7.34 10.69
N ALA A 3 -11.82 -8.61 11.07
CA ALA A 3 -11.95 -9.76 10.17
C ALA A 3 -12.98 -10.76 10.72
N GLY A 4 -13.18 -11.90 10.06
CA GLY A 4 -14.09 -12.95 10.49
C GLY A 4 -15.52 -12.73 10.03
N SER A 5 -16.51 -13.36 10.67
CA SER A 5 -17.92 -13.24 10.29
C SER A 5 -18.71 -12.47 11.34
N GLU A 6 -19.33 -11.35 10.95
CA GLU A 6 -20.23 -10.58 11.81
C GLU A 6 -21.67 -10.79 11.36
N ASP A 7 -22.48 -11.43 12.22
CA ASP A 7 -23.88 -11.76 11.93
C ASP A 7 -24.07 -12.46 10.55
N GLY A 8 -23.11 -13.30 10.16
CA GLY A 8 -23.10 -14.01 8.88
C GLY A 8 -22.44 -13.27 7.72
N HIS A 9 -21.90 -12.08 7.93
CA HIS A 9 -21.24 -11.26 6.91
C HIS A 9 -19.71 -11.40 7.04
N PRO A 10 -19.03 -12.06 6.08
CA PRO A 10 -17.59 -12.25 6.14
C PRO A 10 -16.85 -10.93 5.88
N LEU A 11 -15.82 -10.68 6.68
CA LEU A 11 -14.90 -9.56 6.60
C LEU A 11 -13.51 -10.08 6.26
N ILE A 12 -12.86 -9.41 5.31
CA ILE A 12 -11.55 -9.83 4.80
C ILE A 12 -10.50 -9.76 5.91
N GLY A 13 -9.83 -10.88 6.17
CA GLY A 13 -8.65 -10.96 7.03
C GLY A 13 -7.34 -10.70 6.29
N GLY A 14 -6.27 -11.40 6.69
CA GLY A 14 -4.99 -11.37 5.98
C GLY A 14 -4.23 -10.05 6.11
N SER A 15 -4.22 -9.46 7.31
CA SER A 15 -3.36 -8.31 7.61
C SER A 15 -1.90 -8.61 7.25
N ILE A 16 -1.19 -7.65 6.67
CA ILE A 16 0.21 -7.79 6.26
C ILE A 16 1.05 -6.61 6.73
N ILE A 17 2.35 -6.88 6.92
CA ILE A 17 3.40 -5.86 6.99
C ILE A 17 4.24 -6.03 5.73
N VAL A 18 4.50 -4.94 5.02
CA VAL A 18 5.21 -4.92 3.73
C VAL A 18 6.44 -4.00 3.85
N ASP A 19 7.58 -4.45 3.34
CA ASP A 19 8.82 -3.67 3.32
C ASP A 19 8.82 -2.61 2.19
N PRO A 20 9.81 -1.69 2.15
CA PRO A 20 9.87 -0.65 1.12
C PRO A 20 10.08 -1.16 -0.32
N ASP A 21 10.55 -2.39 -0.49
CA ASP A 21 10.75 -3.03 -1.80
C ASP A 21 9.47 -3.76 -2.28
N GLY A 22 8.44 -3.81 -1.44
CA GLY A 22 7.14 -4.40 -1.74
C GLY A 22 6.99 -5.86 -1.32
N ASN A 23 7.91 -6.41 -0.52
CA ASN A 23 7.83 -7.78 -0.04
C ASN A 23 6.98 -7.88 1.24
N VAL A 24 6.16 -8.93 1.35
CA VAL A 24 5.40 -9.22 2.57
C VAL A 24 6.32 -9.86 3.60
N VAL A 25 6.56 -9.17 4.72
CA VAL A 25 7.48 -9.61 5.80
C VAL A 25 6.78 -10.18 7.02
N ALA A 26 5.47 -9.95 7.14
CA ALA A 26 4.59 -10.65 8.08
C ALA A 26 3.18 -10.71 7.50
N LYS A 27 2.45 -11.80 7.76
CA LYS A 27 1.08 -12.00 7.31
C LYS A 27 0.27 -12.76 8.35
N ALA A 28 -0.93 -12.27 8.65
CA ALA A 28 -1.88 -12.94 9.53
C ALA A 28 -2.32 -14.27 8.90
N SER A 29 -2.34 -15.32 9.73
CA SER A 29 -2.68 -16.69 9.35
C SER A 29 -4.14 -17.05 9.66
N SER A 30 -4.81 -16.23 10.46
CA SER A 30 -6.18 -16.40 10.90
C SER A 30 -7.05 -15.17 10.62
N GLU A 31 -8.35 -15.33 10.78
CA GLU A 31 -9.35 -14.25 10.74
C GLU A 31 -9.89 -13.90 12.13
N ALA A 32 -9.30 -14.51 13.18
CA ALA A 32 -9.62 -14.25 14.58
C ALA A 32 -8.64 -13.23 15.17
N ASP A 33 -8.69 -13.07 16.49
CA ASP A 33 -7.73 -12.23 17.21
C ASP A 33 -6.30 -12.78 17.05
N GLU A 34 -5.48 -12.05 16.31
CA GLU A 34 -4.09 -12.39 16.02
C GLU A 34 -3.23 -11.13 16.00
N LEU A 35 -2.03 -11.24 16.58
CA LEU A 35 -1.02 -10.19 16.54
C LEU A 35 0.15 -10.64 15.68
N ILE A 36 0.38 -9.93 14.58
CA ILE A 36 1.59 -10.06 13.76
C ILE A 36 2.58 -8.95 14.11
N VAL A 37 3.87 -9.29 14.16
CA VAL A 37 4.93 -8.37 14.55
C VAL A 37 6.10 -8.49 13.58
N HIS A 38 6.71 -7.36 13.23
CA HIS A 38 7.95 -7.29 12.48
C HIS A 38 8.78 -6.10 12.95
N ALA A 39 10.10 -6.24 13.05
CA ALA A 39 11.01 -5.15 13.38
C ALA A 39 11.33 -4.36 12.12
N CYS A 40 10.71 -3.20 11.96
CA CYS A 40 10.84 -2.40 10.74
C CYS A 40 12.02 -1.42 10.84
N ASP A 41 13.04 -1.59 10.00
CA ASP A 41 14.08 -0.59 9.78
C ASP A 41 13.55 0.55 8.89
N MET A 42 13.43 1.75 9.46
CA MET A 42 12.92 2.91 8.75
C MET A 42 13.95 3.50 7.77
N ASP A 43 15.24 3.26 7.99
CA ASP A 43 16.30 3.80 7.14
C ASP A 43 16.41 3.06 5.80
N ALA A 44 15.90 1.81 5.72
CA ALA A 44 15.78 1.07 4.47
C ALA A 44 15.00 1.85 3.38
N CYS A 45 14.09 2.75 3.78
CA CYS A 45 13.35 3.61 2.85
C CYS A 45 14.23 4.61 2.08
N ASN A 46 15.42 4.94 2.59
CA ASN A 46 16.27 6.00 2.05
C ASN A 46 16.92 5.60 0.71
N PHE A 47 17.22 4.33 0.52
CA PHE A 47 17.86 3.83 -0.69
C PHE A 47 16.98 4.09 -1.93
N GLY A 48 15.72 3.65 -1.90
CA GLY A 48 14.78 3.88 -3.01
C GLY A 48 14.56 5.37 -3.29
N LYS A 49 14.38 6.18 -2.23
CA LYS A 49 14.13 7.63 -2.33
C LYS A 49 15.29 8.44 -2.89
N SER A 50 16.53 7.97 -2.74
CA SER A 50 17.72 8.66 -3.25
C SER A 50 18.20 8.15 -4.61
N THR A 51 17.59 7.08 -5.13
CA THR A 51 18.01 6.42 -6.37
C THR A 51 16.89 6.38 -7.41
N ILE A 52 16.16 5.26 -7.47
CA ILE A 52 15.15 4.97 -8.50
C ILE A 52 13.89 5.81 -8.30
N PHE A 53 13.49 6.04 -7.05
CA PHE A 53 12.31 6.81 -6.67
C PHE A 53 12.65 8.22 -6.17
N ASP A 54 13.76 8.80 -6.63
CA ASP A 54 14.02 10.24 -6.44
C ASP A 54 13.01 11.06 -7.23
N PHE A 55 11.96 11.49 -6.54
CA PHE A 55 10.85 12.21 -7.13
C PHE A 55 11.23 13.59 -7.67
N ALA A 56 12.19 14.28 -7.04
CA ALA A 56 12.62 15.59 -7.50
C ALA A 56 13.36 15.48 -8.84
N ARG A 57 14.14 14.41 -9.01
CA ARG A 57 14.86 14.13 -10.24
C ARG A 57 13.98 13.59 -11.37
N HIS A 58 13.00 12.74 -11.05
CA HIS A 58 12.34 11.90 -12.06
C HIS A 58 10.88 12.26 -12.37
N ARG A 59 10.12 12.88 -11.47
CA ARG A 59 8.68 13.14 -11.71
C ARG A 59 8.47 14.30 -12.68
N ARG A 60 7.43 14.18 -13.53
CA ARG A 60 6.94 15.23 -14.43
C ARG A 60 5.46 15.49 -14.14
N ILE A 61 5.22 16.40 -13.19
CA ILE A 61 3.88 16.63 -12.61
C ILE A 61 2.88 17.21 -13.61
N GLU A 62 3.34 17.89 -14.64
CA GLU A 62 2.53 18.45 -15.72
C GLU A 62 1.79 17.37 -16.53
N HIS A 63 2.24 16.11 -16.47
CA HIS A 63 1.57 14.98 -17.10
C HIS A 63 0.52 14.32 -16.20
N TYR A 64 0.40 14.71 -14.93
CA TYR A 64 -0.45 14.05 -13.95
C TYR A 64 -1.78 14.77 -13.70
N THR A 65 -2.08 15.86 -14.41
CA THR A 65 -3.27 16.71 -14.21
C THR A 65 -4.55 15.89 -14.09
N ARG A 66 -4.71 14.86 -14.92
CA ARG A 66 -5.87 13.97 -14.89
C ARG A 66 -6.12 13.34 -13.51
N ILE A 67 -5.09 13.03 -12.73
CA ILE A 67 -5.24 12.43 -11.39
C ILE A 67 -6.01 13.37 -10.45
N SER A 68 -5.80 14.69 -10.55
CA SER A 68 -6.41 15.67 -9.66
C SER A 68 -7.64 16.37 -10.23
N THR A 69 -7.90 16.28 -11.55
CA THR A 69 -8.97 17.03 -12.20
C THR A 69 -10.11 16.19 -12.76
N GLN A 70 -10.03 14.86 -12.68
CA GLN A 70 -11.10 13.98 -13.16
C GLN A 70 -11.45 12.94 -12.11
N THR A 71 -12.73 12.59 -12.01
CA THR A 71 -13.20 11.46 -11.20
C THR A 71 -13.33 10.20 -12.04
N GLY A 72 -13.98 10.33 -13.20
CA GLY A 72 -14.20 9.25 -14.16
C GLY A 72 -13.44 9.47 -15.47
N VAL A 73 -13.50 8.47 -16.34
CA VAL A 73 -12.93 8.54 -17.68
C VAL A 73 -13.74 9.50 -18.55
N VAL A 74 -13.07 10.43 -19.24
CA VAL A 74 -13.67 11.28 -20.28
C VAL A 74 -13.38 10.65 -21.64
N ARG A 75 -14.42 10.35 -22.42
CA ARG A 75 -14.31 9.77 -23.77
C ARG A 75 -14.24 10.89 -24.81
N PRO A 76 -13.55 10.68 -25.95
CA PRO A 76 -13.69 11.54 -27.11
C PRO A 76 -15.12 11.50 -27.66
N ASP A 77 -15.49 12.54 -28.39
CA ASP A 77 -16.72 12.59 -29.19
C ASP A 77 -16.63 11.68 -30.44
#